data_AF-A0AAV0WY13-F1
#
_entry.id   AF-A0AAV0WY13-F1
#
_cell.length_a   1.000
_cell.length_b   1.000
_cell.length_c   1.000
_cell.angle_alpha   90.00
_cell.angle_beta   90.00
_cell.angle_gamma   90.00
#
_symmetry.space_group_name_H-M   'P 1'
#
loop_
_entity.id
_entity.type
_entity.pdbx_description
1 polymer ?
#
loop_
_entity_poly.entity_id
_entity_poly.type
_entity_poly.pdbx_seq_one_letter_code
_entity_poly.pdbx_strand_id
1 'polypeptide(L)'
;MFSNLENEEDYYTPKDRDPDMIVMMEHEARQRHLDMNNIPFVRIPPVLHSLENQHQLCIICTVEERTYAFIPCGHKIICEDFLNRLEPKRCSLCNDYFTGSLRIF
;
A
#
# COMPACT_ATOMS: atom_id res chain seq x y z
N MET A 1 -0.67 -29.52 -37.58
CA MET A 1 0.07 -28.74 -38.58
C MET A 1 -0.24 -27.28 -38.32
N PHE A 2 0.82 -26.52 -38.11
CA PHE A 2 0.81 -25.11 -37.73
C PHE A 2 0.28 -24.24 -38.87
N SER A 3 -0.61 -23.32 -38.54
CA SER A 3 -0.75 -22.04 -39.25
C SER A 3 -1.46 -21.06 -38.32
N ASN A 4 -0.76 -20.61 -37.28
CA ASN A 4 -1.00 -19.28 -36.74
C ASN A 4 -0.54 -18.32 -37.84
N LEU A 5 -1.48 -17.92 -38.70
CA LEU A 5 -1.32 -16.71 -39.50
C LEU A 5 -1.31 -15.57 -38.48
N GLU A 6 -0.13 -15.05 -38.19
CA GLU A 6 0.00 -13.71 -37.63
C GLU A 6 -0.74 -12.78 -38.61
N ASN A 7 -1.91 -12.31 -38.18
CA ASN A 7 -2.71 -11.38 -38.94
C ASN A 7 -1.96 -10.05 -38.98
N GLU A 8 -1.06 -9.90 -39.96
CA GLU A 8 -0.28 -8.67 -40.17
C GLU A 8 -1.17 -7.45 -40.45
N GLU A 9 -2.48 -7.65 -40.65
CA GLU A 9 -3.45 -6.56 -40.82
C GLU A 9 -3.93 -5.92 -39.52
N ASP A 10 -3.58 -6.45 -38.33
CA ASP A 10 -3.95 -5.86 -37.03
C ASP A 10 -2.86 -4.91 -36.45
N TYR A 11 -1.83 -4.57 -37.23
CA TYR A 11 -0.76 -3.67 -36.77
C TYR A 11 -1.13 -2.19 -36.99
N TYR A 12 -1.78 -1.58 -35.99
CA TYR A 12 -2.04 -0.13 -35.99
C TYR A 12 -0.74 0.66 -35.83
N THR A 13 -0.36 1.41 -36.86
CA THR A 13 0.77 2.34 -36.81
C THR A 13 0.34 3.68 -36.20
N PRO A 14 1.28 4.51 -35.72
CA PRO A 14 0.95 5.87 -35.27
C PRO A 14 0.27 6.74 -36.32
N LYS A 15 0.37 6.40 -37.61
CA LYS A 15 -0.30 7.09 -38.73
C LYS A 15 -1.76 6.69 -38.90
N ASP A 16 -2.16 5.54 -38.37
CA ASP A 16 -3.53 5.02 -38.41
C ASP A 16 -4.38 5.56 -37.25
N ARG A 17 -3.78 6.39 -36.38
CA ARG A 17 -4.49 7.05 -35.27
C ARG A 17 -5.35 8.18 -35.81
N ASP A 18 -6.59 8.20 -35.33
CA ASP A 18 -7.51 9.31 -35.58
C ASP A 18 -6.85 10.64 -35.14
N PRO A 19 -6.86 11.68 -35.99
CA PRO A 19 -6.37 13.01 -35.64
C PRO A 19 -6.94 13.54 -34.31
N ASP A 20 -8.20 13.26 -33.99
CA ASP A 20 -8.84 13.72 -32.76
C ASP A 20 -8.25 13.03 -31.52
N MET A 21 -7.90 11.73 -31.64
CA MET A 21 -7.21 11.00 -30.58
C MET A 21 -5.82 11.56 -30.31
N ILE A 22 -5.10 11.97 -31.37
CA ILE A 22 -3.77 12.59 -31.23
C ILE A 22 -3.89 13.91 -30.47
N VAL A 23 -4.85 14.77 -30.85
CA VAL A 23 -5.08 16.06 -30.18
C VAL A 23 -5.42 15.88 -28.70
N MET A 24 -6.28 14.89 -28.37
CA MET A 24 -6.60 14.56 -26.98
C MET A 24 -5.36 14.11 -26.19
N MET A 25 -4.58 13.17 -26.74
CA MET A 25 -3.35 12.68 -26.09
C MET A 25 -2.33 13.80 -25.84
N GLU A 26 -2.15 14.71 -26.80
CA GLU A 26 -1.27 15.87 -26.64
C GLU A 26 -1.78 16.84 -25.58
N HIS A 27 -3.10 17.06 -25.53
CA HIS A 27 -3.71 17.90 -24.51
C HIS A 27 -3.51 17.32 -23.11
N GLU A 28 -3.73 16.02 -22.92
CA GLU A 28 -3.48 15.33 -21.66
C GLU A 28 -2.00 15.35 -21.25
N ALA A 29 -1.08 15.19 -22.20
CA ALA A 29 0.34 15.29 -21.94
C ALA A 29 0.73 16.69 -21.44
N ARG A 30 0.18 17.74 -22.06
CA ARG A 30 0.35 19.13 -21.60
C ARG A 30 -0.24 19.35 -20.21
N GLN A 31 -1.44 18.86 -19.94
CA GLN A 31 -2.10 19.00 -18.65
C GLN A 31 -1.28 18.32 -17.53
N ARG A 32 -0.85 17.06 -17.74
CA ARG A 32 0.00 16.35 -16.77
C ARG A 32 1.31 17.08 -16.47
N HIS A 33 1.90 17.73 -17.47
CA HIS A 33 3.11 18.53 -17.28
C HIS A 33 2.84 19.76 -16.40
N LEU A 34 1.72 20.46 -16.63
CA LEU A 34 1.30 21.60 -15.81
C LEU A 34 0.97 21.15 -14.39
N ASP A 35 0.25 20.05 -14.21
CA ASP A 35 -0.11 19.50 -12.90
C ASP A 35 1.14 19.13 -12.10
N MET A 36 2.13 18.50 -12.74
CA MET A 36 3.41 18.17 -12.11
C MET A 36 4.19 19.43 -11.68
N ASN A 37 4.19 20.46 -12.52
CA ASN A 37 4.86 21.73 -12.22
C ASN A 37 4.11 22.56 -11.16
N ASN A 38 2.83 22.30 -10.95
CA ASN A 38 1.97 23.04 -10.03
C ASN A 38 1.57 22.23 -8.79
N ILE A 39 2.34 21.20 -8.43
CA ILE A 39 2.14 20.47 -7.17
C ILE A 39 2.38 21.46 -6.01
N PRO A 40 1.37 21.70 -5.14
CA PRO A 40 1.52 22.64 -4.04
C PRO A 40 2.56 22.14 -3.04
N PHE A 41 3.49 23.01 -2.67
CA PHE A 41 4.44 22.71 -1.60
C PHE A 41 3.72 22.81 -0.24
N VAL A 42 3.45 21.66 0.38
CA VAL A 42 2.90 21.59 1.73
C VAL A 42 4.06 21.43 2.72
N ARG A 43 4.19 22.36 3.67
CA ARG A 43 5.15 22.20 4.76
C ARG A 43 4.65 21.14 5.73
N ILE A 44 5.32 20.00 5.75
CA ILE A 44 5.11 18.99 6.78
C ILE A 44 5.87 19.47 8.03
N PRO A 45 5.23 19.52 9.21
CA PRO A 45 5.96 19.78 10.45
C PRO A 45 7.11 18.77 10.59
N PRO A 46 8.31 19.20 11.02
CA PRO A 46 9.48 18.33 11.19
C PRO A 46 9.37 17.45 12.45
N VAL A 47 8.15 17.08 12.85
CA VAL A 47 7.91 16.23 14.02
C VAL A 47 8.29 14.79 13.63
N LEU A 48 9.58 14.54 13.55
CA LEU A 48 10.13 13.21 13.77
C LEU A 48 9.98 12.99 15.28
N HIS A 49 8.85 12.41 15.69
CA HIS A 49 8.74 11.83 17.02
C HIS A 49 9.97 10.93 17.22
N SER A 50 10.63 11.04 18.38
CA SER A 50 11.80 10.21 18.70
C SER A 50 11.49 8.76 18.33
N LEU A 51 12.28 8.18 17.43
CA LEU A 51 12.13 6.78 17.01
C LEU A 51 12.49 5.79 18.14
N GLU A 52 12.97 6.33 19.27
CA GLU A 52 13.28 5.57 20.47
C GLU A 52 12.04 4.78 20.91
N ASN A 53 12.20 3.48 20.99
CA ASN A 53 11.19 2.52 21.47
C ASN A 53 9.90 2.40 20.64
N GLN A 54 9.79 3.02 19.45
CA GLN A 54 8.63 2.77 18.56
C GLN A 54 8.47 1.29 18.22
N HIS A 55 9.58 0.58 18.11
CA HIS A 55 9.56 -0.85 17.90
C HIS A 55 8.96 -1.61 19.08
N GLN A 56 8.82 -1.04 20.28
CA GLN A 56 8.23 -1.71 21.45
C GLN A 56 6.74 -1.40 21.61
N LEU A 57 6.21 -0.42 20.90
CA LEU A 57 4.83 0.02 21.05
C LEU A 57 3.88 -0.84 20.20
N CYS A 58 2.64 -0.93 20.65
CA CYS A 58 1.53 -1.50 19.90
C CYS A 58 1.36 -0.73 18.59
N ILE A 59 1.31 -1.45 17.47
CA ILE A 59 1.21 -0.83 16.15
C ILE A 59 -0.12 -0.16 15.88
N ILE A 60 -1.12 -0.36 16.75
CA ILE A 60 -2.47 0.20 16.60
C ILE A 60 -2.64 1.48 17.42
N CYS A 61 -2.34 1.46 18.73
CA CYS A 61 -2.46 2.66 19.55
C CYS A 61 -1.22 3.53 19.57
N THR A 62 -0.03 2.96 19.30
CA THR A 62 1.27 3.66 19.39
C THR A 62 1.54 4.32 20.75
N VAL A 63 0.89 3.83 21.81
CA VAL A 63 0.98 4.36 23.18
C VAL A 63 1.45 3.29 24.15
N GLU A 64 0.79 2.14 24.17
CA GLU A 64 1.09 1.01 25.06
C GLU A 64 2.12 0.07 24.45
N GLU A 65 2.90 -0.62 25.29
CA GLU A 65 3.85 -1.63 24.83
C GLU A 65 3.14 -2.88 24.25
N ARG A 66 3.75 -3.46 23.22
CA ARG A 66 3.35 -4.75 22.68
C ARG A 66 3.73 -5.84 23.68
N THR A 67 2.76 -6.61 24.14
CA THR A 67 2.92 -7.59 25.24
C THR A 67 2.44 -8.99 24.86
N TYR A 68 1.77 -9.17 23.72
CA TYR A 68 1.20 -10.46 23.32
C TYR A 68 1.73 -10.92 21.97
N ALA A 69 2.14 -12.19 21.89
CA ALA A 69 2.43 -12.89 20.65
C ALA A 69 1.27 -13.79 20.23
N PHE A 70 0.92 -13.78 18.94
CA PHE A 70 -0.16 -14.62 18.40
C PHE A 70 0.28 -16.06 18.14
N ILE A 71 -0.63 -17.01 18.28
CA ILE A 71 -0.42 -18.44 17.99
C ILE A 71 -1.30 -18.83 16.79
N PRO A 72 -0.74 -19.39 15.70
CA PRO A 72 0.59 -19.98 15.59
C PRO A 72 1.69 -19.05 15.03
N CYS A 73 1.37 -17.87 14.50
CA CYS A 73 2.32 -17.10 13.70
C CYS A 73 3.46 -16.42 14.50
N GLY A 74 3.36 -16.32 15.82
CA GLY A 74 4.41 -15.82 16.72
C GLY A 74 4.57 -14.30 16.77
N HIS A 75 3.79 -13.52 16.00
CA HIS A 75 3.97 -12.08 15.91
C HIS A 75 3.56 -11.33 17.19
N LYS A 76 4.51 -10.60 17.80
CA LYS A 76 4.31 -9.71 18.96
C LYS A 76 4.14 -8.26 18.49
N ILE A 77 2.91 -7.83 18.27
CA ILE A 77 2.62 -6.55 17.57
C ILE A 77 1.58 -5.64 18.25
N ILE A 78 0.81 -6.14 19.22
CA ILE A 78 -0.24 -5.36 19.88
C ILE A 78 -0.19 -5.45 21.41
N CYS A 79 -0.84 -4.49 22.07
CA CYS A 79 -1.10 -4.48 23.51
C CYS A 79 -2.37 -5.29 23.87
N GLU A 80 -2.63 -5.44 25.17
CA GLU A 80 -3.77 -6.19 25.72
C GLU A 80 -5.13 -5.66 25.27
N ASP A 81 -5.30 -4.34 25.29
CA ASP A 81 -6.58 -3.71 24.94
C ASP A 81 -7.00 -4.03 23.51
N PHE A 82 -6.04 -3.95 22.58
CA PHE A 82 -6.30 -4.25 21.18
C PHE A 82 -6.45 -5.74 20.93
N LEU A 83 -5.78 -6.61 21.69
CA LEU A 83 -5.95 -8.06 21.58
C LEU A 83 -7.41 -8.47 21.88
N ASN A 84 -8.01 -7.84 22.88
CA ASN A 84 -9.38 -8.12 23.30
C ASN A 84 -10.43 -7.56 22.34
N ARG A 85 -10.12 -6.49 21.60
CA ARG A 85 -11.03 -5.84 20.65
C ARG A 85 -10.88 -6.33 19.21
N LEU A 86 -9.82 -7.08 18.90
CA LEU A 86 -9.51 -7.48 17.55
C LEU A 86 -10.51 -8.52 17.02
N GLU A 87 -11.33 -8.09 16.07
CA GLU A 87 -12.24 -8.95 15.32
C GLU A 87 -12.15 -8.62 13.82
N PRO A 88 -11.94 -9.60 12.92
CA PRO A 88 -11.70 -11.02 13.22
C PRO A 88 -10.33 -11.25 13.88
N LYS A 89 -10.16 -12.39 14.56
CA LYS A 89 -8.90 -12.87 15.16
C LYS A 89 -7.82 -13.19 14.10
N ARG A 90 -7.30 -12.16 13.42
CA ARG A 90 -6.24 -12.25 12.41
C ARG A 90 -5.05 -11.36 12.77
N CYS A 91 -3.84 -11.86 12.51
CA CYS A 91 -2.62 -11.09 12.69
C CYS A 91 -2.54 -9.98 11.63
N SER A 92 -2.34 -8.72 12.02
CA SER A 92 -2.20 -7.61 11.07
C SER A 92 -0.89 -7.60 10.28
N LEU A 93 0.09 -8.44 10.66
CA LEU A 93 1.38 -8.52 9.98
C LEU A 93 1.42 -9.60 8.89
N CYS A 94 0.93 -10.81 9.18
CA CYS A 94 0.90 -11.91 8.22
C CYS A 94 -0.51 -12.23 7.67
N ASN A 95 -1.55 -11.59 8.20
CA ASN A 95 -2.95 -11.83 7.87
C ASN A 95 -3.45 -13.26 8.18
N ASP A 96 -2.72 -14.06 8.94
CA ASP A 96 -3.17 -15.39 9.35
C ASP A 96 -4.15 -15.32 10.52
N TYR A 97 -5.07 -16.27 10.58
CA TYR A 97 -5.91 -16.48 11.76
C TYR A 97 -5.04 -16.95 12.93
N PHE A 98 -5.29 -16.40 14.11
CA PHE A 98 -4.71 -16.89 15.35
C PHE A 98 -5.78 -17.51 16.24
N THR A 99 -5.44 -18.63 16.86
CA THR A 99 -6.32 -19.37 17.77
C THR A 99 -6.07 -19.02 19.24
N GLY A 100 -4.95 -18.36 19.53
CA GLY A 100 -4.59 -17.94 20.87
C GLY A 100 -3.49 -16.88 20.88
N SER A 101 -3.15 -16.43 22.08
CA SER A 101 -2.10 -15.44 22.31
C SER A 101 -1.36 -15.73 23.61
N LEU A 102 -0.06 -15.48 23.64
CA LEU A 102 0.79 -15.63 24.82
C LEU A 102 1.29 -14.25 25.27
N ARG A 103 1.19 -13.95 26.57
CA ARG A 103 1.79 -12.75 27.17
C ARG A 103 3.29 -12.95 27.33
N ILE A 104 4.08 -11.99 26.86
CA ILE A 104 5.55 -11.98 26.90
C ILE A 104 6.01 -10.67 27.54
N PHE A 105 6.80 -10.80 28.62
CA PHE A 105 7.45 -9.71 29.34
C PHE A 105 8.79 -9.39 28.70
#